data_AF-A0A508TDF9-F1
#
_entry.id   AF-A0A508TDF9-F1
#
_cell.length_a   1.000
_cell.length_b   1.000
_cell.length_c   1.000
_cell.angle_alpha   90.00
_cell.angle_beta   90.00
_cell.angle_gamma   90.00
#
_symmetry.space_group_name_H-M   'P 1'
#
loop_
_entity.id
_entity.type
_entity.pdbx_description
1 polymer ?
#
loop_
_entity_poly.entity_id
_entity_poly.type
_entity_poly.pdbx_seq_one_letter_code
_entity_poly.pdbx_strand_id
1 'polypeptide(L)' 'MEFTILFLAITIVMLVAWRGPRPLAVGLFAVVLIGCVATFLHHATDRLNLSF' A
#
# COMPACT_ATOMS: atom_id res chain seq x y z
N MET A 1 -0.75 12.69 -3.01
CA MET A 1 -0.49 12.39 -1.58
C MET A 1 -0.74 10.91 -1.24
N GLU A 2 -1.47 10.14 -2.05
CA GLU A 2 -1.80 8.73 -1.75
C GLU A 2 -0.57 7.81 -1.61
N PHE A 3 0.44 7.94 -2.49
CA PHE A 3 1.65 7.11 -2.43
C PHE A 3 2.42 7.33 -1.12
N THR A 4 2.41 8.55 -0.59
CA THR A 4 3.02 8.87 0.71
C THR A 4 2.30 8.16 1.86
N ILE A 5 0.96 8.07 1.79
CA ILE A 5 0.15 7.36 2.80
C ILE A 5 0.41 5.86 2.72
N LEU A 6 0.44 5.28 1.51
CA LEU A 6 0.76 3.86 1.31
C LEU A 6 2.17 3.54 1.80
N PHE A 7 3.15 4.41 1.55
CA PHE A 7 4.52 4.27 2.05
C PHE A 7 4.58 4.24 3.58
N LEU A 8 3.90 5.19 4.25
CA LEU A 8 3.84 5.22 5.70
C LEU A 8 3.15 3.97 6.26
N ALA A 9 2.05 3.54 5.64
CA ALA A 9 1.32 2.34 6.05
C ALA A 9 2.20 1.09 5.94
N ILE A 10 2.90 0.89 4.81
CA ILE A 10 3.86 -0.21 4.62
C ILE A 10 4.95 -0.17 5.68
N THR A 11 5.49 1.01 5.99
CA THR A 11 6.52 1.19 7.03
C THR A 11 6.01 0.72 8.39
N ILE A 12 4.78 1.09 8.76
CA ILE A 12 4.14 0.62 10.01
C ILE A 12 3.99 -0.91 9.99
N VAL A 13 3.54 -1.49 8.87
CA VAL A 13 3.43 -2.96 8.74
C VAL A 13 4.79 -3.63 8.93
N MET A 14 5.87 -3.08 8.39
CA MET A 14 7.23 -3.63 8.57
C MET A 14 7.68 -3.55 10.04
N LEU A 15 7.43 -2.43 10.73
CA LEU A 15 7.73 -2.30 12.16
C LEU A 15 6.94 -3.31 13.02
N VAL A 16 5.66 -3.50 12.70
CA VAL A 16 4.82 -4.50 13.34
C VAL A 16 5.29 -5.92 13.00
N ALA A 17 5.69 -6.20 11.77
CA ALA A 17 6.21 -7.51 11.39
C ALA A 17 7.53 -7.83 12.13
N TRP A 18 8.31 -6.81 12.47
CA TRP A 18 9.58 -6.94 13.19
C TRP A 18 9.43 -7.25 14.69
N ARG A 19 8.43 -6.66 15.39
CA ARG A 19 8.25 -6.82 16.86
C ARG A 19 6.88 -7.31 17.33
N GLY A 20 5.89 -7.30 16.46
CA GLY A 20 4.49 -7.50 16.81
C GLY A 20 4.01 -8.95 16.67
N PRO A 21 2.78 -9.24 17.10
CA PRO A 21 2.18 -10.55 16.97
C PRO A 21 1.88 -10.86 15.50
N ARG A 22 2.24 -12.08 15.07
CA ARG A 22 2.01 -12.58 13.70
C ARG A 22 0.59 -12.34 13.14
N PRO A 23 -0.51 -12.60 13.87
CA PRO A 23 -1.85 -12.35 13.32
C PRO A 23 -2.10 -10.87 12.98
N LEU A 24 -1.54 -9.94 13.77
CA LEU A 24 -1.68 -8.52 13.54
C LEU A 24 -0.87 -8.06 12.33
N ALA A 25 0.35 -8.57 12.15
CA ALA A 25 1.17 -8.29 10.97
C ALA A 25 0.48 -8.76 9.68
N VAL A 26 -0.09 -9.96 9.68
CA VAL A 26 -0.82 -10.52 8.53
C VAL A 26 -2.09 -9.71 8.23
N GLY A 27 -2.85 -9.34 9.26
CA GLY A 27 -4.04 -8.52 9.11
C GLY A 27 -3.75 -7.15 8.50
N LEU A 28 -2.73 -6.44 9.03
CA LEU A 28 -2.33 -5.15 8.48
C LEU A 28 -1.78 -5.26 7.05
N PHE A 29 -1.01 -6.31 6.75
CA PHE A 29 -0.54 -6.56 5.39
C PHE A 29 -1.71 -6.71 4.41
N ALA A 30 -2.75 -7.48 4.76
CA ALA A 30 -3.92 -7.64 3.92
C ALA A 30 -4.63 -6.30 3.64
N VAL A 31 -4.77 -5.45 4.65
CA VAL A 31 -5.37 -4.10 4.50
C VAL A 31 -4.54 -3.23 3.55
N VAL A 32 -3.22 -3.22 3.73
CA VAL A 32 -2.32 -2.45 2.86
C VAL A 32 -2.35 -2.98 1.43
N LEU A 33 -2.39 -4.30 1.23
CA LEU A 33 -2.50 -4.92 -0.08
C LEU A 33 -3.78 -4.47 -0.81
N ILE A 34 -4.92 -4.44 -0.11
CA ILE A 34 -6.18 -3.93 -0.67
C ILE A 34 -6.04 -2.46 -1.07
N GLY A 35 -5.41 -1.64 -0.22
CA GLY A 35 -5.11 -0.24 -0.53
C GLY A 35 -4.24 -0.08 -1.78
N CYS A 36 -3.19 -0.89 -1.92
CA CYS A 36 -2.33 -0.89 -3.12
C CYS A 36 -3.10 -1.27 -4.37
N VAL A 37 -3.97 -2.29 -4.30
CA VAL A 37 -4.82 -2.70 -5.44
C VAL A 37 -5.80 -1.58 -5.80
N ALA A 38 -6.42 -0.93 -4.81
CA ALA A 38 -7.32 0.19 -5.05
C ALA A 38 -6.61 1.37 -5.74
N THR A 39 -5.42 1.77 -5.26
CA THR A 39 -4.61 2.81 -5.91
C THR A 39 -4.15 2.40 -7.31
N PHE A 40 -3.78 1.13 -7.51
CA PHE A 40 -3.45 0.62 -8.84
C PHE A 40 -4.64 0.74 -9.79
N LEU A 41 -5.83 0.29 -9.38
CA LEU A 41 -7.04 0.39 -10.19
C LEU A 41 -7.45 1.85 -10.44
N HIS A 42 -7.25 2.72 -9.44
CA HIS A 42 -7.52 4.16 -9.56
C HIS A 42 -6.68 4.78 -10.68
N HIS A 43 -5.39 4.46 -10.74
CA HIS A 43 -4.47 5.01 -11.74
C HIS A 43 -4.36 4.19 -13.02
N ALA A 44 -4.92 2.98 -13.08
CA ALA A 44 -4.84 2.12 -14.27
C ALA A 44 -5.47 2.78 -15.51
N THR A 45 -6.41 3.69 -15.32
CA THR A 45 -7.09 4.43 -16.39
C THR A 45 -6.56 5.85 -16.57
N ASP A 46 -5.57 6.28 -15.78
CA ASP A 46 -5.01 7.61 -15.93
C ASP A 46 -4.38 7.75 -17.31
N ARG A 47 -4.66 8.88 -17.96
CA ARG A 47 -4.12 9.15 -19.29
C ARG A 47 -2.61 9.29 -19.19
N LEU A 48 -1.89 8.28 -19.68
CA LEU A 48 -0.46 8.38 -19.92
C LEU A 48 -0.25 9.34 -21.09
N ASN A 49 0.16 10.58 -20.79
CA ASN A 49 0.50 11.55 -21.82
C ASN A 49 1.88 11.20 -22.37
N LEU A 50 1.90 10.27 -23.33
CA LEU A 50 3.10 9.86 -24.04
C LEU A 50 3.46 10.95 -25.06
N SER A 51 4.27 11.93 -24.66
CA SER A 51 4.90 12.85 -25.60
C SER A 51 6.02 12.11 -26.33
N PHE A 52 5.70 11.54 -27.49
CA PHE A 52 6.68 11.17 -28.48
C PHE A 52 6.95 12.36 -29.41
#